data_AF-A0A9D0CF11-F1
#
_entry.id   AF-A0A9D0CF11-F1
#
_cell.length_a   1.000
_cell.length_b   1.000
_cell.length_c   1.000
_cell.angle_alpha   90.00
_cell.angle_beta   90.00
_cell.angle_gamma   90.00
#
_symmetry.space_group_name_H-M   'P 1'
#
loop_
_entity.id
_entity.type
_entity.pdbx_description
1 polymer ?
#
loop_
_entity_poly.entity_id
_entity_poly.type
_entity_poly.pdbx_seq_one_letter_code
_entity_poly.pdbx_strand_id
1 'polypeptide(L)'
;MSDYVKWIGAGLGWALGGPIGAIFGLLLGSAVDNANKNEAPKYKRNDQEKKQNTKPGDFEISFLILSAIVIKADGKIDKRELDFVRNYFIQMYGSAKAERSFKLFNGIIKKNVPTIDVCRQIRENMDYASRLQLMQYLFGISKADGDIHYKEIEEIKKISGYLQIGMADFESIKAMFIDAVFNAYKVLEIKETATVTEIKIAYRNMVKKYHPDKVRHLGEEHQKAAEEKFKQVQKAYELIQKERGL
;
A
#
# COMPACT_ATOMS: atom_id res chain seq x y z
N MET A 1 8.66 1.57 37.82
CA MET A 1 8.90 0.57 36.73
C MET A 1 8.44 1.05 35.36
N SER A 2 7.38 1.86 35.30
CA SER A 2 6.87 2.64 34.15
C SER A 2 7.91 3.13 33.13
N ASP A 3 8.95 3.83 33.58
CA ASP A 3 9.96 4.36 32.65
C ASP A 3 10.75 3.24 31.98
N TYR A 4 11.07 2.18 32.71
CA TYR A 4 11.85 1.08 32.19
C TYR A 4 11.14 0.34 31.06
N VAL A 5 9.80 0.21 31.12
CA VAL A 5 9.01 -0.41 30.03
C VAL A 5 8.93 0.49 28.80
N LYS A 6 8.86 1.82 28.98
CA LYS A 6 8.93 2.79 27.88
C LYS A 6 10.30 2.74 27.22
N TRP A 7 11.38 2.71 28.00
CA TRP A 7 12.75 2.64 27.50
C TRP A 7 13.11 1.26 26.93
N ILE A 8 12.56 0.17 27.47
CA ILE A 8 12.63 -1.18 26.87
C ILE A 8 11.88 -1.18 25.55
N GLY A 9 10.68 -0.60 25.50
CA GLY A 9 9.89 -0.45 24.28
C GLY A 9 10.66 0.34 23.24
N ALA A 10 11.21 1.49 23.63
CA ALA A 10 12.08 2.32 22.78
C ALA A 10 13.31 1.56 22.29
N GLY A 11 13.98 0.80 23.16
CA GLY A 11 15.18 0.05 22.83
C GLY A 11 14.92 -1.15 21.92
N LEU A 12 13.86 -1.92 22.20
CA LEU A 12 13.37 -3.00 21.33
C LEU A 12 12.91 -2.45 19.98
N GLY A 13 12.21 -1.34 20.02
CA GLY A 13 11.82 -0.57 18.87
C GLY A 13 13.03 -0.18 18.01
N TRP A 14 14.04 0.43 18.63
CA TRP A 14 15.29 0.81 17.97
C TRP A 14 15.98 -0.39 17.33
N ALA A 15 16.07 -1.51 18.05
CA ALA A 15 16.70 -2.73 17.56
C ALA A 15 15.97 -3.39 16.38
N LEU A 16 14.65 -3.19 16.26
CA LEU A 16 13.81 -3.82 15.24
C LEU A 16 13.56 -2.93 14.02
N GLY A 17 13.53 -1.60 14.18
CA GLY A 17 13.14 -0.67 13.11
C GLY A 17 13.83 0.70 13.22
N GLY A 18 15.03 0.74 13.80
CA GLY A 18 15.82 1.96 13.95
C GLY A 18 15.06 3.07 14.69
N PRO A 19 15.33 4.35 14.38
CA PRO A 19 14.71 5.46 15.10
C PRO A 19 13.16 5.48 15.05
N ILE A 20 12.51 4.95 13.98
CA ILE A 20 11.04 4.82 13.93
C ILE A 20 10.58 3.75 14.89
N GLY A 21 11.23 2.59 14.84
CA GLY A 21 10.92 1.52 15.76
C GLY A 21 11.02 2.00 17.19
N ALA A 22 11.99 2.86 17.54
CA ALA A 22 12.11 3.44 18.88
C ALA A 22 10.95 4.36 19.28
N ILE A 23 10.52 5.24 18.38
CA ILE A 23 9.32 6.08 18.58
C ILE A 23 8.08 5.19 18.75
N PHE A 24 7.94 4.17 17.91
CA PHE A 24 6.83 3.23 17.96
C PHE A 24 6.84 2.36 19.22
N GLY A 25 8.02 1.96 19.66
CA GLY A 25 8.28 1.22 20.88
C GLY A 25 7.93 2.01 22.14
N LEU A 26 8.21 3.32 22.16
CA LEU A 26 7.73 4.24 23.18
C LEU A 26 6.19 4.31 23.21
N LEU A 27 5.56 4.41 22.04
CA LEU A 27 4.09 4.47 21.88
C LEU A 27 3.38 3.14 22.22
N LEU A 28 4.08 2.01 22.17
CA LEU A 28 3.57 0.73 22.64
C LEU A 28 3.80 0.53 24.15
N GLY A 29 4.97 0.91 24.66
CA GLY A 29 5.30 0.84 26.08
C GLY A 29 4.41 1.73 26.95
N SER A 30 3.95 2.87 26.42
CA SER A 30 3.05 3.79 27.14
C SER A 30 1.62 3.27 27.33
N ALA A 31 1.18 2.26 26.57
CA ALA A 31 -0.18 1.70 26.67
C ALA A 31 -0.36 0.69 27.82
N VAL A 32 0.75 0.23 28.43
CA VAL A 32 0.76 -0.73 29.55
C VAL A 32 0.72 -0.02 30.91
N ASP A 33 0.82 1.31 30.92
CA ASP A 33 1.27 2.10 32.08
C ASP A 33 0.14 2.73 32.92
N ASN A 34 -1.08 2.20 32.83
CA ASN A 34 -2.24 2.75 33.56
C ASN A 34 -2.43 2.15 34.97
N ALA A 35 -1.41 1.51 35.53
CA ALA A 35 -1.42 1.00 36.90
C ALA A 35 -0.11 1.35 37.63
N ASN A 36 -0.22 2.25 38.60
CA ASN A 36 0.74 2.59 39.66
C ASN A 36 1.91 3.53 39.32
N LYS A 37 1.80 4.75 39.86
CA LYS A 37 2.87 5.75 40.01
C LYS A 37 3.82 5.36 41.15
N ASN A 38 5.12 5.58 40.96
CA ASN A 38 5.97 6.41 41.84
C ASN A 38 7.48 6.31 41.47
N GLU A 39 8.11 7.49 41.47
CA GLU A 39 9.53 7.86 41.60
C GLU A 39 10.57 7.49 40.50
N ALA A 40 11.37 8.50 40.12
CA ALA A 40 12.34 8.49 39.00
C ALA A 40 13.76 8.93 39.45
N PRO A 41 14.84 8.31 38.94
CA PRO A 41 16.20 8.86 39.07
C PRO A 41 16.74 9.47 37.75
N LYS A 42 17.55 10.52 37.89
CA LYS A 42 18.17 11.33 36.82
C LYS A 42 19.31 10.58 36.11
N TYR A 43 19.40 10.71 34.78
CA TYR A 43 20.57 10.28 33.99
C TYR A 43 21.28 11.44 33.28
N LYS A 44 22.62 11.39 33.35
CA LYS A 44 23.58 12.27 32.68
C LYS A 44 23.65 11.93 31.18
N ARG A 45 23.58 12.96 30.35
CA ARG A 45 23.76 12.90 28.89
C ARG A 45 25.25 13.01 28.57
N ASN A 46 25.83 11.97 27.99
CA ASN A 46 27.11 12.06 27.28
C ASN A 46 26.80 12.02 25.79
N ASP A 47 26.89 13.17 25.14
CA ASP A 47 26.75 13.33 23.70
C ASP A 47 28.03 12.81 23.02
N GLN A 48 27.97 11.61 22.47
CA GLN A 48 28.84 11.17 21.38
C GLN A 48 27.95 10.51 20.31
N GLU A 49 27.47 11.34 19.38
CA GLU A 49 26.74 10.91 18.18
C GLU A 49 27.66 10.10 17.26
N LYS A 50 27.71 8.78 17.47
CA LYS A 50 28.03 7.86 16.38
C LYS A 50 26.80 7.81 15.48
N LYS A 51 26.87 8.47 14.32
CA LYS A 51 25.97 8.20 13.17
C LYS A 51 26.04 6.71 12.84
N GLN A 52 25.11 5.93 13.40
CA GLN A 52 24.86 4.58 12.92
C GLN A 52 24.10 4.74 11.61
N ASN A 53 24.71 4.34 10.50
CA ASN A 53 24.04 4.29 9.20
C ASN A 53 22.88 3.30 9.29
N THR A 54 21.66 3.80 9.35
CA THR A 54 20.42 3.04 9.27
C THR A 54 20.41 2.24 7.97
N LYS A 55 20.31 0.91 8.07
CA LYS A 55 20.31 0.02 6.90
C LYS A 55 18.92 0.01 6.26
N PRO A 56 18.78 -0.32 4.96
CA PRO A 56 17.48 -0.46 4.30
C PRO A 56 16.51 -1.44 5.00
N GLY A 57 17.03 -2.40 5.78
CA GLY A 57 16.24 -3.32 6.61
C GLY A 57 15.63 -2.70 7.87
N ASP A 58 15.97 -1.45 8.21
CA ASP A 58 15.50 -0.75 9.41
C ASP A 58 14.16 0.01 9.16
N PHE A 59 13.69 0.07 7.90
CA PHE A 59 12.46 0.78 7.50
C PHE A 59 11.23 -0.11 7.37
N GLU A 60 11.35 -1.37 7.78
CA GLU A 60 10.29 -2.38 7.73
C GLU A 60 9.02 -1.90 8.45
N ILE A 61 9.17 -1.36 9.66
CA ILE A 61 8.05 -0.84 10.46
C ILE A 61 7.42 0.39 9.81
N SER A 62 8.22 1.23 9.19
CA SER A 62 7.78 2.42 8.46
C SER A 62 6.89 2.04 7.28
N PHE A 63 7.28 1.03 6.52
CA PHE A 63 6.51 0.49 5.42
C PHE A 63 5.19 -0.08 5.94
N LEU A 64 5.21 -0.88 7.02
CA LEU A 64 4.00 -1.39 7.64
C LEU A 64 3.06 -0.27 8.13
N ILE A 65 3.60 0.81 8.69
CA ILE A 65 2.77 1.94 9.12
C ILE A 65 2.09 2.60 7.92
N LEU A 66 2.84 2.90 6.85
CA LEU A 66 2.26 3.51 5.64
C LEU A 66 1.25 2.58 4.98
N SER A 67 1.52 1.27 4.92
CA SER A 67 0.56 0.27 4.43
C SER A 67 -0.73 0.29 5.25
N ALA A 68 -0.63 0.34 6.59
CA ALA A 68 -1.80 0.39 7.46
C ALA A 68 -2.60 1.69 7.31
N ILE A 69 -1.94 2.80 7.00
CA ILE A 69 -2.60 4.09 6.76
C ILE A 69 -3.42 4.03 5.46
N VAL A 70 -2.84 3.50 4.37
CA VAL A 70 -3.52 3.35 3.08
C VAL A 70 -4.69 2.38 3.20
N ILE A 71 -4.48 1.19 3.76
CA ILE A 71 -5.53 0.16 3.94
C ILE A 71 -6.72 0.67 4.75
N LYS A 72 -6.50 1.59 5.70
CA LYS A 72 -7.59 2.13 6.52
C LYS A 72 -8.26 3.37 5.92
N ALA A 73 -7.79 3.89 4.79
CA ALA A 73 -8.20 5.19 4.30
C ALA A 73 -9.72 5.26 4.01
N ASP A 74 -10.32 4.16 3.55
CA ASP A 74 -11.75 4.09 3.27
C ASP A 74 -12.61 3.62 4.46
N GLY A 75 -11.97 3.14 5.53
CA GLY A 75 -12.59 2.64 6.76
C GLY A 75 -12.93 1.14 6.73
N LYS A 76 -12.61 0.42 5.65
CA LYS A 76 -12.77 -1.03 5.53
C LYS A 76 -11.39 -1.65 5.39
N ILE A 77 -11.18 -2.82 5.99
CA ILE A 77 -9.91 -3.52 5.88
C ILE A 77 -10.15 -4.75 5.01
N ASP A 78 -9.60 -4.77 3.79
CA ASP A 78 -9.75 -5.90 2.88
C ASP A 78 -8.64 -6.93 3.10
N LYS A 79 -9.01 -8.21 3.13
CA LYS A 79 -8.06 -9.31 3.31
C LYS A 79 -7.04 -9.38 2.17
N ARG A 80 -7.42 -9.01 0.94
CA ARG A 80 -6.54 -9.02 -0.24
C ARG A 80 -5.41 -8.01 -0.12
N GLU A 81 -5.68 -6.84 0.44
CA GLU A 81 -4.66 -5.83 0.72
C GLU A 81 -3.71 -6.31 1.81
N LEU A 82 -4.24 -6.90 2.89
CA LEU A 82 -3.43 -7.50 3.95
C LEU A 82 -2.53 -8.63 3.43
N ASP A 83 -3.07 -9.49 2.57
CA ASP A 83 -2.35 -10.59 1.96
C ASP A 83 -1.29 -10.07 0.97
N PHE A 84 -1.57 -8.99 0.23
CA PHE A 84 -0.59 -8.31 -0.61
C PHE A 84 0.60 -7.80 0.20
N VAL A 85 0.35 -7.08 1.30
CA VAL A 85 1.40 -6.60 2.20
C VAL A 85 2.19 -7.80 2.76
N ARG A 86 1.51 -8.90 3.10
CA ARG A 86 2.17 -10.11 3.65
C ARG A 86 3.12 -10.72 2.65
N ASN A 87 2.64 -10.94 1.44
CA ASN A 87 3.43 -11.56 0.38
C ASN A 87 4.62 -10.69 -0.01
N TYR A 88 4.43 -9.37 -0.08
CA TYR A 88 5.52 -8.42 -0.35
C TYR A 88 6.63 -8.52 0.70
N PHE A 89 6.27 -8.55 1.99
CA PHE A 89 7.25 -8.64 3.08
C PHE A 89 7.94 -10.01 3.13
N ILE A 90 7.22 -11.10 2.80
CA ILE A 90 7.83 -12.43 2.67
C ILE A 90 8.88 -12.42 1.56
N GLN A 91 8.58 -11.82 0.41
CA GLN A 91 9.52 -11.73 -0.72
C GLN A 91 10.75 -10.88 -0.39
N MET A 92 10.56 -9.76 0.32
CA MET A 92 11.64 -8.82 0.61
C MET A 92 12.53 -9.24 1.78
N TYR A 93 11.96 -9.89 2.81
CA TYR A 93 12.65 -10.14 4.09
C TYR A 93 12.67 -11.62 4.52
N GLY A 94 11.99 -12.49 3.78
CA GLY A 94 11.83 -13.91 4.11
C GLY A 94 10.71 -14.18 5.13
N SER A 95 10.20 -15.41 5.10
CA SER A 95 9.00 -15.83 5.83
C SER A 95 9.07 -15.61 7.33
N ALA A 96 10.20 -15.96 7.96
CA ALA A 96 10.39 -15.85 9.40
C ALA A 96 10.40 -14.39 9.90
N LYS A 97 10.96 -13.47 9.10
CA LYS A 97 10.99 -12.04 9.45
C LYS A 97 9.64 -11.39 9.18
N ALA A 98 9.03 -11.66 8.03
CA ALA A 98 7.70 -11.18 7.69
C ALA A 98 6.63 -11.56 8.71
N GLU A 99 6.65 -12.79 9.24
CA GLU A 99 5.69 -13.26 10.26
C GLU A 99 5.77 -12.43 11.56
N ARG A 100 6.99 -12.08 12.01
CA ARG A 100 7.17 -11.22 13.19
C ARG A 100 6.62 -9.82 12.95
N SER A 101 6.89 -9.28 11.77
CA SER A 101 6.48 -7.93 11.39
C SER A 101 4.97 -7.85 11.20
N PHE A 102 4.34 -8.90 10.68
CA PHE A 102 2.88 -9.00 10.58
C PHE A 102 2.16 -9.10 11.93
N LYS A 103 2.78 -9.72 12.94
CA LYS A 103 2.25 -9.67 14.32
C LYS A 103 2.19 -8.24 14.84
N LEU A 104 3.19 -7.41 14.53
CA LEU A 104 3.20 -5.98 14.86
C LEU A 104 2.18 -5.20 14.03
N PHE A 105 2.06 -5.53 12.74
CA PHE A 105 1.12 -4.89 11.81
C PHE A 105 -0.33 -4.94 12.27
N ASN A 106 -0.79 -6.07 12.82
CA ASN A 106 -2.13 -6.17 13.41
C ASN A 106 -2.36 -5.17 14.56
N GLY A 107 -1.30 -4.84 15.32
CA GLY A 107 -1.33 -3.79 16.35
C GLY A 107 -1.32 -2.38 15.75
N ILE A 108 -0.54 -2.16 14.70
CA ILE A 108 -0.50 -0.89 13.94
C ILE A 108 -1.87 -0.59 13.33
N ILE A 109 -2.56 -1.61 12.81
CA ILE A 109 -3.88 -1.45 12.22
C ILE A 109 -4.94 -0.94 13.21
N LYS A 110 -4.71 -1.05 14.52
CA LYS A 110 -5.66 -0.56 15.53
C LYS A 110 -5.33 0.83 16.07
N LYS A 111 -4.18 1.39 15.71
CA LYS A 111 -3.69 2.66 16.24
C LYS A 111 -3.67 3.76 15.17
N ASN A 112 -3.79 5.01 15.62
CA ASN A 112 -3.49 6.18 14.82
C ASN A 112 -2.01 6.52 15.01
N VAL A 113 -1.24 6.45 13.91
CA VAL A 113 0.18 6.76 13.92
C VAL A 113 0.38 8.07 13.12
N PRO A 114 1.18 9.03 13.61
CA PRO A 114 1.43 10.26 12.88
C PRO A 114 2.16 10.02 11.54
N THR A 115 1.46 10.18 10.42
CA THR A 115 2.00 9.97 9.06
C THR A 115 3.20 10.86 8.76
N ILE A 116 3.17 12.11 9.23
CA ILE A 116 4.21 13.12 8.96
C ILE A 116 5.57 12.67 9.49
N ASP A 117 5.62 12.15 10.71
CA ASP A 117 6.88 11.75 11.35
C ASP A 117 7.53 10.56 10.64
N VAL A 118 6.71 9.59 10.22
CA VAL A 118 7.14 8.42 9.46
C VAL A 118 7.69 8.84 8.09
N CYS A 119 6.96 9.69 7.36
CA CYS A 119 7.40 10.17 6.06
C CYS A 119 8.65 11.04 6.13
N ARG A 120 8.80 11.90 7.16
CA ARG A 120 10.01 12.71 7.37
C ARG A 120 11.24 11.83 7.49
N GLN A 121 11.15 10.79 8.30
CA GLN A 121 12.30 9.91 8.51
C GLN A 121 12.61 9.05 7.27
N ILE A 122 11.58 8.56 6.55
CA ILE A 122 11.79 7.91 5.26
C ILE A 122 12.54 8.85 4.30
N ARG A 123 12.11 10.11 4.23
CA ARG A 123 12.74 11.13 3.39
C ARG A 123 14.20 11.39 3.76
N GLU A 124 14.53 11.41 5.04
CA GLU A 124 15.89 11.66 5.53
C GLU A 124 16.84 10.48 5.29
N ASN A 125 16.31 9.27 5.10
CA ASN A 125 17.12 8.06 5.01
C ASN A 125 17.02 7.31 3.68
N MET A 126 16.09 7.68 2.80
CA MET A 126 15.90 7.08 1.48
C MET A 126 16.11 8.14 0.40
N ASP A 127 16.86 7.77 -0.63
CA ASP A 127 17.02 8.57 -1.84
C ASP A 127 15.69 8.69 -2.61
N TYR A 128 15.63 9.64 -3.55
CA TYR A 128 14.40 9.94 -4.28
C TYR A 128 13.82 8.72 -5.01
N ALA A 129 14.68 7.92 -5.66
CA ALA A 129 14.23 6.77 -6.44
C ALA A 129 13.57 5.70 -5.54
N SER A 130 14.16 5.42 -4.37
CA SER A 130 13.55 4.50 -3.42
C SER A 130 12.21 5.00 -2.88
N ARG A 131 12.02 6.32 -2.76
CA ARG A 131 10.72 6.91 -2.39
C ARG A 131 9.67 6.73 -3.49
N LEU A 132 10.06 6.79 -4.77
CA LEU A 132 9.17 6.44 -5.88
C LEU A 132 8.77 4.97 -5.85
N GLN A 133 9.69 4.07 -5.50
CA GLN A 133 9.39 2.64 -5.35
C GLN A 133 8.41 2.38 -4.20
N LEU A 134 8.59 3.07 -3.07
CA LEU A 134 7.62 3.05 -1.98
C LEU A 134 6.25 3.55 -2.44
N MET A 135 6.20 4.63 -3.23
CA MET A 135 4.94 5.14 -3.80
C MET A 135 4.25 4.12 -4.71
N GLN A 136 5.01 3.46 -5.59
CA GLN A 136 4.50 2.37 -6.45
C GLN A 136 3.96 1.21 -5.61
N TYR A 137 4.67 0.84 -4.54
CA TYR A 137 4.22 -0.18 -3.59
C TYR A 137 2.88 0.20 -2.94
N LEU A 138 2.72 1.45 -2.46
CA LEU A 138 1.47 1.91 -1.84
C LEU A 138 0.29 1.85 -2.81
N PHE A 139 0.46 2.24 -4.07
CA PHE A 139 -0.57 2.05 -5.10
C PHE A 139 -0.85 0.57 -5.40
N GLY A 140 0.17 -0.28 -5.32
CA GLY A 140 0.03 -1.74 -5.45
C GLY A 140 -0.83 -2.35 -4.35
N ILE A 141 -0.74 -1.84 -3.12
CA ILE A 141 -1.62 -2.26 -2.00
C ILE A 141 -3.06 -1.94 -2.36
N SER A 142 -3.37 -0.69 -2.67
CA SER A 142 -4.74 -0.29 -3.00
C SER A 142 -5.30 -1.12 -4.14
N LYS A 143 -4.50 -1.37 -5.19
CA LYS A 143 -4.93 -2.16 -6.34
C LYS A 143 -5.17 -3.66 -6.04
N ALA A 144 -4.79 -4.17 -4.86
CA ALA A 144 -4.82 -5.60 -4.56
C ALA A 144 -6.24 -6.21 -4.60
N ASP A 145 -7.27 -5.41 -4.30
CA ASP A 145 -8.67 -5.83 -4.40
C ASP A 145 -9.24 -5.69 -5.83
N GLY A 146 -8.47 -5.04 -6.71
CA GLY A 146 -8.73 -4.80 -8.12
C GLY A 146 -9.15 -3.37 -8.44
N ASP A 147 -9.39 -2.51 -7.46
CA ASP A 147 -9.75 -1.10 -7.61
C ASP A 147 -8.87 -0.21 -6.77
N ILE A 148 -9.04 1.10 -6.92
CA ILE A 148 -8.38 2.05 -6.04
C ILE A 148 -9.43 3.08 -5.69
N HIS A 149 -9.81 3.11 -4.43
CA HIS A 149 -10.83 4.02 -3.93
C HIS A 149 -10.27 5.44 -3.84
N TYR A 150 -11.10 6.46 -4.06
CA TYR A 150 -10.65 7.86 -4.09
C TYR A 150 -9.96 8.29 -2.78
N LYS A 151 -10.43 7.78 -1.63
CA LYS A 151 -9.85 8.05 -0.31
C LYS A 151 -8.43 7.53 -0.17
N GLU A 152 -8.13 6.38 -0.78
CA GLU A 152 -6.78 5.84 -0.79
C GLU A 152 -5.87 6.69 -1.68
N ILE A 153 -6.35 7.13 -2.85
CA ILE A 153 -5.62 8.05 -3.71
C ILE A 153 -5.29 9.34 -2.96
N GLU A 154 -6.25 9.90 -2.23
CA GLU A 154 -6.03 11.09 -1.40
C GLU A 154 -4.97 10.84 -0.32
N GLU A 155 -5.01 9.69 0.35
CA GLU A 155 -4.05 9.37 1.41
C GLU A 155 -2.64 9.15 0.83
N ILE A 156 -2.53 8.43 -0.28
CA ILE A 156 -1.27 8.24 -1.01
C ILE A 156 -0.75 9.59 -1.53
N LYS A 157 -1.62 10.52 -1.94
CA LYS A 157 -1.25 11.89 -2.32
C LYS A 157 -0.73 12.71 -1.13
N LYS A 158 -1.31 12.57 0.06
CA LYS A 158 -0.77 13.21 1.27
C LYS A 158 0.62 12.65 1.61
N ILE A 159 0.77 11.32 1.55
CA ILE A 159 2.04 10.64 1.77
C ILE A 159 3.09 11.13 0.76
N SER A 160 2.74 11.27 -0.52
CA SER A 160 3.66 11.78 -1.56
C SER A 160 4.18 13.18 -1.25
N GLY A 161 3.30 14.06 -0.76
CA GLY A 161 3.67 15.39 -0.28
C GLY A 161 4.68 15.34 0.87
N TYR A 162 4.44 14.49 1.87
CA TYR A 162 5.37 14.36 3.02
C TYR A 162 6.70 13.70 2.63
N LEU A 163 6.68 12.78 1.67
CA LEU A 163 7.89 12.17 1.09
C LEU A 163 8.65 13.10 0.13
N GLN A 164 8.12 14.30 -0.14
CA GLN A 164 8.65 15.24 -1.12
C GLN A 164 8.83 14.60 -2.51
N ILE A 165 7.80 13.91 -2.97
CA ILE A 165 7.72 13.42 -4.35
C ILE A 165 7.04 14.49 -5.20
N GLY A 166 7.63 14.80 -6.36
CA GLY A 166 7.08 15.78 -7.29
C GLY A 166 5.72 15.35 -7.84
N MET A 167 4.84 16.32 -8.08
CA MET A 167 3.48 16.04 -8.56
C MET A 167 3.47 15.31 -9.93
N ALA A 168 4.43 15.61 -10.81
CA ALA A 168 4.55 14.94 -12.11
C ALA A 168 4.87 13.44 -11.94
N ASP A 169 5.78 13.10 -11.03
CA ASP A 169 6.11 11.70 -10.74
C ASP A 169 4.95 10.99 -10.04
N PHE A 170 4.26 11.68 -9.14
CA PHE A 170 3.04 11.15 -8.51
C PHE A 170 1.97 10.82 -9.55
N GLU A 171 1.65 11.74 -10.47
CA GLU A 171 0.65 11.48 -11.52
C GLU A 171 1.10 10.39 -12.48
N SER A 172 2.40 10.34 -12.83
CA SER A 172 2.96 9.27 -13.68
C SER A 172 2.83 7.90 -13.00
N ILE A 173 3.11 7.81 -11.71
CA ILE A 173 2.95 6.57 -10.96
C ILE A 173 1.48 6.20 -10.85
N LYS A 174 0.62 7.13 -10.45
CA LYS A 174 -0.82 6.94 -10.37
C LYS A 174 -1.40 6.43 -11.68
N ALA A 175 -0.97 6.99 -12.82
CA ALA A 175 -1.38 6.56 -14.15
C ALA A 175 -1.08 5.08 -14.41
N MET A 176 0.06 4.54 -13.96
CA MET A 176 0.36 3.11 -14.12
C MET A 176 -0.68 2.17 -13.46
N PHE A 177 -1.40 2.64 -12.44
CA PHE A 177 -2.39 1.83 -11.72
C PHE A 177 -3.84 2.19 -12.08
N ILE A 178 -4.10 3.44 -12.49
CA ILE A 178 -5.43 3.95 -12.86
C ILE A 178 -5.71 3.86 -14.37
N ASP A 179 -4.69 3.96 -15.23
CA ASP A 179 -4.86 3.84 -16.69
C ASP A 179 -5.40 2.47 -17.10
N ALA A 180 -5.31 1.45 -16.24
CA ALA A 180 -6.00 0.18 -16.46
C ALA A 180 -7.53 0.35 -16.58
N VAL A 181 -8.15 1.27 -15.82
CA VAL A 181 -9.59 1.55 -15.85
C VAL A 181 -9.94 2.47 -17.02
N PHE A 182 -9.14 3.50 -17.29
CA PHE A 182 -9.32 4.32 -18.48
C PHE A 182 -9.16 3.50 -19.77
N ASN A 183 -8.16 2.62 -19.82
CA ASN A 183 -8.00 1.65 -20.90
C ASN A 183 -9.15 0.64 -20.93
N ALA A 184 -9.78 0.31 -19.80
CA ALA A 184 -10.97 -0.54 -19.80
C ALA A 184 -12.14 0.12 -20.54
N TYR A 185 -12.40 1.41 -20.30
CA TYR A 185 -13.41 2.17 -21.04
C TYR A 185 -13.10 2.21 -22.55
N LYS A 186 -11.82 2.40 -22.91
CA LYS A 186 -11.36 2.29 -24.30
C LYS A 186 -11.52 0.90 -24.90
N VAL A 187 -11.24 -0.16 -24.14
CA VAL A 187 -11.39 -1.57 -24.58
C VAL A 187 -12.85 -1.91 -24.84
N LEU A 188 -13.78 -1.35 -24.05
CA LEU A 188 -15.22 -1.45 -24.31
C LEU A 188 -15.74 -0.44 -25.34
N GLU A 189 -14.86 0.38 -25.94
CA GLU A 189 -15.18 1.43 -26.92
C GLU A 189 -16.23 2.44 -26.40
N ILE A 190 -16.18 2.78 -25.12
CA ILE A 190 -17.12 3.72 -24.47
C ILE A 190 -16.38 4.86 -23.76
N LYS A 191 -17.11 5.97 -23.53
CA LYS A 191 -16.62 7.10 -22.73
C LYS A 191 -16.75 6.80 -21.25
N GLU A 192 -15.90 7.44 -20.43
CA GLU A 192 -16.01 7.36 -18.97
C GLU A 192 -17.37 7.83 -18.45
N THR A 193 -18.04 8.76 -19.14
CA THR A 193 -19.37 9.25 -18.77
C THR A 193 -20.52 8.29 -19.11
N ALA A 194 -20.22 7.08 -19.61
CA ALA A 194 -21.23 6.10 -19.97
C ALA A 194 -22.04 5.64 -18.75
N THR A 195 -23.34 5.49 -18.94
CA THR A 195 -24.26 4.98 -17.94
C THR A 195 -24.07 3.48 -17.73
N VAL A 196 -24.52 2.97 -16.57
CA VAL A 196 -24.52 1.54 -16.23
C VAL A 196 -25.13 0.67 -17.34
N THR A 197 -26.23 1.13 -17.92
CA THR A 197 -26.93 0.43 -19.00
C THR A 197 -26.07 0.36 -20.26
N GLU A 198 -25.42 1.47 -20.64
CA GLU A 198 -24.51 1.52 -21.80
C GLU A 198 -23.29 0.62 -21.61
N ILE A 199 -22.71 0.57 -20.41
CA ILE A 199 -21.59 -0.31 -20.07
C ILE A 199 -21.99 -1.79 -20.27
N LYS A 200 -23.16 -2.21 -19.75
CA LYS A 200 -23.67 -3.58 -19.91
C LYS A 200 -23.99 -3.94 -21.36
N ILE A 201 -24.43 -2.97 -22.17
CA ILE A 201 -24.68 -3.17 -23.60
C ILE A 201 -23.34 -3.32 -24.35
N ALA A 202 -22.38 -2.43 -24.10
CA ALA A 202 -21.06 -2.45 -24.73
C ALA A 202 -20.32 -3.76 -24.46
N TYR A 203 -20.33 -4.23 -23.21
CA TYR A 203 -19.75 -5.52 -22.85
C TYR A 203 -20.35 -6.69 -23.62
N ARG A 204 -21.69 -6.78 -23.68
CA ARG A 204 -22.38 -7.84 -24.43
C ARG A 204 -22.04 -7.79 -25.92
N ASN A 205 -21.87 -6.60 -26.48
CA ASN A 205 -21.48 -6.43 -27.88
C ASN A 205 -20.04 -6.89 -28.13
N MET A 206 -19.10 -6.51 -27.25
CA MET A 206 -17.70 -6.94 -27.35
C MET A 206 -17.52 -8.44 -27.19
N VAL A 207 -18.24 -9.05 -26.23
CA VAL A 207 -18.30 -10.51 -26.06
C VAL A 207 -18.79 -11.18 -27.33
N LYS A 208 -19.85 -10.68 -27.96
CA LYS A 208 -20.36 -11.24 -29.24
C LYS A 208 -19.38 -11.06 -30.40
N LYS A 209 -18.58 -9.99 -30.41
CA LYS A 209 -17.61 -9.67 -31.47
C LYS A 209 -16.36 -10.54 -31.38
N TYR A 210 -15.86 -10.78 -30.18
CA TYR A 210 -14.60 -11.48 -29.92
C TYR A 210 -14.78 -12.89 -29.33
N HIS A 211 -15.98 -13.47 -29.37
CA HIS A 211 -16.19 -14.84 -28.89
C HIS A 211 -15.38 -15.83 -29.74
N PRO A 212 -14.55 -16.72 -29.14
CA PRO A 212 -13.70 -17.65 -29.89
C PRO A 212 -14.49 -18.56 -30.82
N ASP A 213 -15.72 -18.97 -30.44
CA ASP A 213 -16.59 -19.76 -31.33
C ASP A 213 -16.98 -19.06 -32.64
N LYS A 214 -17.06 -17.72 -32.67
CA LYS A 214 -17.45 -17.00 -33.88
C LYS A 214 -16.37 -17.01 -34.95
N VAL A 215 -15.10 -17.11 -34.55
CA VAL A 215 -13.95 -17.11 -35.46
C VAL A 215 -13.38 -18.52 -35.69
N ARG A 216 -14.07 -19.57 -35.22
CA ARG A 216 -13.60 -20.96 -35.37
C ARG A 216 -13.30 -21.36 -36.81
N HIS A 217 -14.09 -20.85 -37.75
CA HIS A 217 -13.96 -21.10 -39.18
C HIS A 217 -12.74 -20.43 -39.84
N LEU A 218 -12.05 -19.52 -39.14
CA LEU A 218 -10.91 -18.75 -39.67
C LEU A 218 -9.54 -19.37 -39.32
N GLY A 219 -9.50 -20.46 -38.55
CA GLY A 219 -8.25 -21.13 -38.15
C GLY A 219 -7.75 -20.76 -36.75
N GLU A 220 -6.71 -21.47 -36.29
CA GLU A 220 -6.24 -21.40 -34.88
C GLU A 220 -5.66 -20.04 -34.48
N GLU A 221 -4.97 -19.33 -35.38
CA GLU A 221 -4.38 -18.02 -35.05
C GLU A 221 -5.46 -16.98 -34.74
N HIS A 222 -6.54 -16.97 -35.52
CA HIS A 222 -7.69 -16.09 -35.28
C HIS A 222 -8.44 -16.46 -34.00
N GLN A 223 -8.53 -17.74 -33.66
CA GLN A 223 -9.11 -18.20 -32.39
C GLN A 223 -8.28 -17.71 -31.20
N LYS A 224 -6.95 -17.84 -31.24
CA LYS A 224 -6.05 -17.34 -30.18
C LYS A 224 -6.16 -15.83 -30.01
N ALA A 225 -6.15 -15.07 -31.11
CA ALA A 225 -6.30 -13.61 -31.06
C ALA A 225 -7.67 -13.20 -30.50
N ALA A 226 -8.75 -13.90 -30.85
CA ALA A 226 -10.07 -13.66 -30.29
C ALA A 226 -10.13 -14.02 -28.81
N GLU A 227 -9.50 -15.11 -28.38
CA GLU A 227 -9.43 -15.50 -26.96
C GLU A 227 -8.67 -14.46 -26.12
N GLU A 228 -7.54 -13.95 -26.61
CA GLU A 228 -6.81 -12.87 -25.95
C GLU A 228 -7.66 -11.60 -25.84
N LYS A 229 -8.33 -11.20 -26.94
CA LYS A 229 -9.24 -10.06 -26.93
C LYS A 229 -10.43 -10.26 -26.02
N PHE A 230 -10.98 -11.47 -25.96
CA PHE A 230 -12.08 -11.84 -25.07
C PHE A 230 -11.68 -11.70 -23.60
N LYS A 231 -10.49 -12.19 -23.22
CA LYS A 231 -9.92 -12.01 -21.87
C LYS A 231 -9.73 -10.54 -21.53
N GLN A 232 -9.24 -9.73 -22.47
CA GLN A 232 -9.10 -8.28 -22.29
C GLN A 232 -10.45 -7.59 -22.05
N VAL A 233 -11.48 -7.96 -22.82
CA VAL A 233 -12.85 -7.43 -22.68
C VAL A 233 -13.47 -7.81 -21.33
N GLN A 234 -13.29 -9.07 -20.88
CA GLN A 234 -13.75 -9.51 -19.56
C GLN A 234 -13.07 -8.70 -18.45
N LYS A 235 -11.73 -8.61 -18.48
CA LYS A 235 -10.97 -7.85 -17.49
C LYS A 235 -11.34 -6.37 -17.48
N ALA A 236 -11.59 -5.77 -18.64
CA ALA A 236 -12.05 -4.39 -18.76
C ALA A 236 -13.43 -4.18 -18.12
N TYR A 237 -14.39 -5.06 -18.42
CA TYR A 237 -15.71 -4.98 -17.83
C TYR A 237 -15.69 -5.19 -16.31
N GLU A 238 -14.90 -6.15 -15.82
CA GLU A 238 -14.70 -6.35 -14.38
C GLU A 238 -14.18 -5.10 -13.69
N LEU A 239 -13.16 -4.43 -14.26
CA LEU A 239 -12.60 -3.18 -13.74
C LEU A 239 -13.62 -2.03 -13.71
N ILE A 240 -14.47 -1.93 -14.74
CA ILE A 240 -15.51 -0.87 -14.79
C ILE A 240 -16.65 -1.17 -13.83
N GLN A 241 -17.10 -2.43 -13.73
CA GLN A 241 -18.16 -2.81 -12.78
C GLN A 241 -17.77 -2.44 -11.35
N LYS A 242 -16.53 -2.77 -11.02
CA LYS A 242 -15.88 -2.49 -9.78
C LYS A 242 -15.78 -0.98 -9.45
N GLU A 243 -15.30 -0.16 -10.39
CA GLU A 243 -15.26 1.31 -10.24
C GLU A 243 -16.66 1.92 -10.08
N ARG A 244 -17.67 1.36 -10.75
CA ARG A 244 -19.07 1.82 -10.69
C ARG A 244 -19.91 1.19 -9.58
N GLY A 245 -19.38 0.24 -8.81
CA GLY A 245 -20.10 -0.49 -7.76
C GLY A 245 -21.28 -1.35 -8.25
N LEU A 246 -21.10 -2.07 -9.37
CA LEU A 246 -22.12 -2.86 -10.09
C LEU A 246 -22.12 -4.37 -9.83
#